data_AF-A0A1G6VJE7-F1
#
_entry.id   AF-A0A1G6VJE7-F1
#
_cell.length_a   1.000
_cell.length_b   1.000
_cell.length_c   1.000
_cell.angle_alpha   90.00
_cell.angle_beta   90.00
_cell.angle_gamma   90.00
#
_symmetry.space_group_name_H-M   'P 1'
#
loop_
_entity.id
_entity.type
_entity.pdbx_description
1 polymer ?
#
loop_
_entity_poly.entity_id
_entity_poly.type
_entity_poly.pdbx_seq_one_letter_code
_entity_poly.pdbx_strand_id
1 'polypeptide(L)'
;MNEDGEVKRFVYADWEIRVCLNALGVDGQTAGHADLWREGAHLCRVALSGRFEDDAQACDALERKARDWVDDWSSRDHTGNTGFVSL
;
A
#
# COMPACT_ATOMS: atom_id res chain seq x y z
N MET A 1 -17.75 -3.13 13.70
CA MET A 1 -17.45 -2.00 12.81
C MET A 1 -16.74 -2.65 11.63
N ASN A 2 -17.37 -2.71 10.46
CA ASN A 2 -16.77 -3.39 9.31
C ASN A 2 -15.69 -2.48 8.75
N GLU A 3 -14.51 -2.52 9.37
CA GLU A 3 -13.23 -2.35 8.70
C GLU A 3 -13.28 -3.24 7.44
N ASP A 4 -13.06 -2.79 6.20
CA ASP A 4 -11.88 -2.03 5.82
C ASP A 4 -12.02 -1.27 4.49
N GLY A 5 -13.19 -1.24 3.83
CA GLY A 5 -13.24 -0.72 2.46
C GLY A 5 -12.31 -1.46 1.50
N GLU A 6 -11.92 -2.69 1.83
CA GLU A 6 -11.05 -3.54 1.00
C GLU A 6 -11.75 -3.81 -0.34
N VAL A 7 -11.13 -3.36 -1.42
CA VAL A 7 -11.63 -3.55 -2.79
C VAL A 7 -10.79 -4.56 -3.57
N LYS A 8 -9.57 -4.85 -3.13
CA LYS A 8 -8.67 -5.78 -3.81
C LYS A 8 -7.63 -6.36 -2.87
N ARG A 9 -7.30 -7.63 -3.09
CA ARG A 9 -6.16 -8.31 -2.45
C ARG A 9 -5.41 -9.13 -3.48
N PHE A 10 -4.09 -9.06 -3.44
CA PHE A 10 -3.23 -9.82 -4.33
C PHE A 10 -1.85 -10.08 -3.71
N VAL A 11 -1.12 -11.03 -4.28
CA VAL A 11 0.27 -11.32 -3.90
C VAL A 11 1.20 -10.84 -5.02
N TYR A 12 2.32 -10.22 -4.63
CA TYR A 12 3.36 -9.75 -5.56
C TYR A 12 4.74 -9.93 -4.92
N ALA A 13 5.63 -10.73 -5.55
CA ALA A 13 6.98 -11.00 -5.05
C ALA A 13 7.04 -11.41 -3.56
N ASP A 14 6.16 -12.33 -3.14
CA ASP A 14 5.98 -12.80 -1.74
C ASP A 14 5.42 -11.75 -0.76
N TRP A 15 4.98 -10.59 -1.26
CA TRP A 15 4.22 -9.61 -0.49
C TRP A 15 2.72 -9.83 -0.66
N GLU A 16 1.99 -9.87 0.46
CA GLU A 16 0.54 -9.75 0.46
C GLU A 16 0.16 -8.27 0.47
N ILE A 17 -0.65 -7.86 -0.50
CA ILE A 17 -1.08 -6.48 -0.69
C ILE A 17 -2.60 -6.42 -0.56
N ARG A 18 -3.09 -5.55 0.32
CA ARG A 18 -4.52 -5.27 0.50
C ARG A 18 -4.80 -3.82 0.15
N VAL A 19 -5.68 -3.59 -0.82
CA VAL A 19 -6.09 -2.26 -1.26
C VAL A 19 -7.45 -1.94 -0.67
N CYS A 20 -7.50 -0.83 0.05
CA CYS A 20 -8.66 -0.32 0.74
C CYS A 20 -9.00 1.08 0.23
N LEU A 21 -10.24 1.31 -0.18
CA LEU A 21 -10.75 2.62 -0.55
C LEU A 21 -11.71 3.13 0.52
N ASN A 22 -11.57 4.41 0.85
CA ASN A 22 -12.54 5.12 1.65
C ASN A 22 -13.64 5.64 0.73
N ALA A 23 -14.88 5.64 1.21
CA ALA A 23 -16.02 6.17 0.47
C ALA A 23 -15.72 7.59 -0.07
N LEU A 24 -16.16 7.85 -1.30
CA LEU A 24 -16.04 9.15 -1.98
C LEU A 24 -16.41 10.29 -1.03
N GLY A 25 -15.46 11.19 -0.79
CA GLY A 25 -15.73 12.43 -0.08
C GLY A 25 -16.74 13.28 -0.85
N VAL A 26 -17.39 14.20 -0.15
CA VAL A 26 -18.50 15.04 -0.63
C VAL A 26 -18.17 15.85 -1.91
N ASP A 27 -16.89 15.96 -2.27
CA ASP A 27 -16.36 16.71 -3.42
C ASP A 27 -15.75 15.82 -4.55
N GLY A 28 -16.09 14.54 -4.62
CA GLY A 28 -15.54 13.62 -5.64
C GLY A 28 -14.05 13.31 -5.44
N GLN A 29 -13.57 13.40 -4.20
CA GLN A 29 -12.22 12.96 -3.83
C GLN A 29 -12.30 11.55 -3.26
N THR A 30 -11.48 10.64 -3.80
CA THR A 30 -11.29 9.30 -3.25
C THR A 30 -9.98 9.29 -2.47
N ALA A 31 -10.05 8.77 -1.25
CA ALA A 31 -8.86 8.43 -0.48
C ALA A 31 -8.80 6.91 -0.34
N GLY A 32 -7.60 6.35 -0.34
CA GLY A 32 -7.40 4.93 -0.18
C GLY A 32 -5.98 4.62 0.24
N HIS A 33 -5.72 3.34 0.52
CA HIS A 33 -4.40 2.88 0.87
C HIS A 33 -4.18 1.43 0.42
N ALA A 34 -2.91 1.08 0.23
CA ALA A 34 -2.47 -0.29 0.07
C ALA A 34 -1.63 -0.67 1.29
N ASP A 35 -2.03 -1.72 2.01
CA ASP A 35 -1.26 -2.31 3.10
C ASP A 35 -0.41 -3.45 2.57
N LEU A 36 0.89 -3.37 2.83
CA LEU A 36 1.92 -4.29 2.34
C LEU A 36 2.42 -5.15 3.49
N TRP A 37 2.24 -6.44 3.35
CA TRP A 37 2.58 -7.46 4.33
C TRP A 37 3.61 -8.41 3.73
N ARG A 38 4.58 -8.84 4.52
CA ARG A 38 5.53 -9.89 4.14
C ARG A 38 5.76 -10.80 5.32
N GLU A 39 5.78 -12.11 5.08
CA GLU A 39 5.97 -13.13 6.13
C GLU A 39 5.00 -12.96 7.31
N GLY A 40 3.78 -12.49 7.03
CA GLY A 40 2.74 -12.24 8.03
C GLY A 40 2.89 -10.95 8.84
N ALA A 41 3.93 -10.15 8.60
CA ALA A 41 4.13 -8.85 9.23
C ALA A 41 3.67 -7.71 8.31
N HIS A 42 2.89 -6.76 8.83
CA HIS A 42 2.58 -5.50 8.15
C HIS A 42 3.82 -4.60 8.21
N LEU A 43 4.38 -4.28 7.05
CA LEU A 43 5.64 -3.53 6.96
C LEU A 43 5.46 -2.10 6.45
N CYS A 44 4.45 -1.87 5.61
CA CYS A 44 4.23 -0.56 5.03
C CYS A 44 2.76 -0.32 4.67
N ARG A 45 2.35 0.95 4.69
CA ARG A 45 1.11 1.44 4.12
C ARG A 45 1.42 2.51 3.08
N VAL A 46 0.98 2.29 1.84
CA VAL A 46 1.02 3.28 0.76
C VAL A 46 -0.34 3.97 0.71
N ALA A 47 -0.42 5.21 1.18
CA ALA A 47 -1.65 6.00 1.13
C ALA A 47 -1.73 6.85 -0.15
N LEU A 48 -2.93 6.99 -0.68
CA LEU A 48 -3.23 7.83 -1.84
C LEU A 48 -4.49 8.64 -1.57
N SER A 49 -4.43 9.93 -1.85
CA SER A 49 -5.60 10.80 -1.91
C SER A 49 -5.57 11.61 -3.19
N GLY A 50 -6.73 11.77 -3.82
CA GLY A 50 -6.82 12.49 -5.09
C GLY A 50 -8.23 12.50 -5.66
N ARG A 51 -8.37 13.15 -6.81
CA ARG A 51 -9.57 13.03 -7.64
C ARG A 51 -9.39 11.85 -8.57
N PHE A 52 -10.29 10.89 -8.46
CA PHE A 52 -10.40 9.75 -9.35
C PHE A 52 -11.79 9.76 -9.94
N GLU A 53 -11.92 9.34 -11.19
CA GLU A 53 -13.21 9.26 -11.85
C GLU A 53 -14.11 8.20 -11.20
N ASP A 54 -13.50 7.12 -10.71
CA ASP A 54 -14.14 6.03 -10.01
C ASP A 54 -13.17 5.26 -9.10
N ASP A 55 -13.72 4.31 -8.34
CA ASP A 55 -12.99 3.44 -7.43
C ASP A 55 -12.00 2.52 -8.16
N ALA A 56 -12.28 2.13 -9.41
CA ALA A 56 -11.39 1.27 -10.19
C ALA A 56 -10.08 2.00 -10.53
N GLN A 57 -10.17 3.26 -10.94
CA GLN A 57 -9.00 4.10 -11.21
C GLN A 57 -8.16 4.34 -9.95
N ALA A 58 -8.80 4.56 -8.78
CA ALA A 58 -8.11 4.69 -7.50
C ALA A 58 -7.41 3.37 -7.10
N CYS A 59 -8.08 2.24 -7.31
CA CYS A 59 -7.54 0.90 -7.04
C CYS A 59 -6.32 0.60 -7.94
N ASP A 60 -6.41 0.85 -9.24
CA ASP A 60 -5.30 0.64 -10.19
C ASP A 60 -4.11 1.56 -9.91
N ALA A 61 -4.36 2.77 -9.41
CA ALA A 61 -3.29 3.67 -8.97
C ALA A 61 -2.59 3.15 -7.71
N LEU A 62 -3.32 2.63 -6.73
CA LEU A 62 -2.76 2.01 -5.53
C LEU A 62 -2.00 0.72 -5.83
N GLU A 63 -2.51 -0.12 -6.73
CA GLU A 63 -1.82 -1.33 -7.18
C GLU A 63 -0.46 -1.01 -7.79
N ARG A 64 -0.43 -0.06 -8.75
CA ARG A 64 0.84 0.35 -9.39
C ARG A 64 1.83 0.88 -8.36
N LYS A 65 1.38 1.79 -7.49
CA LYS A 65 2.25 2.35 -6.43
C LYS A 65 2.75 1.29 -5.45
N ALA A 66 1.93 0.29 -5.11
CA ALA A 66 2.35 -0.80 -4.24
C ALA A 66 3.42 -1.67 -4.91
N ARG A 67 3.28 -1.97 -6.20
CA ARG A 67 4.30 -2.69 -6.97
C ARG A 67 5.60 -1.88 -7.08
N ASP A 68 5.51 -0.61 -7.47
CA ASP A 68 6.67 0.28 -7.56
C ASP A 68 7.41 0.36 -6.22
N TRP A 69 6.67 0.39 -5.10
CA TRP A 69 7.27 0.38 -3.77
C TRP A 69 7.95 -0.95 -3.45
N VAL A 70 7.35 -2.10 -3.79
CA VAL A 70 7.97 -3.42 -3.59
C VAL A 70 9.23 -3.58 -4.43
N ASP A 71 9.22 -3.08 -5.67
CA ASP A 71 10.38 -3.09 -6.56
C ASP A 71 11.49 -2.18 -6.04
N ASP A 72 11.16 -0.94 -5.62
CA ASP A 72 12.11 -0.04 -4.96
C ASP A 72 12.70 -0.69 -3.72
N TRP A 73 11.86 -1.23 -2.84
CA TRP A 73 12.28 -1.91 -1.63
C TRP A 73 13.26 -3.04 -1.97
N SER A 74 12.90 -3.93 -2.89
CA SER A 74 13.72 -5.10 -3.26
C SER A 74 15.04 -4.72 -3.93
N SER A 75 15.10 -3.56 -4.59
CA SER A 75 16.32 -3.06 -5.23
C SER A 75 17.33 -2.46 -4.23
N ARG A 76 16.89 -2.13 -3.01
CA ARG A 76 17.76 -1.54 -1.99
C ARG A 76 18.65 -2.61 -1.39
N ASP A 77 19.91 -2.26 -1.17
CA ASP A 77 20.77 -3.07 -0.31
C ASP A 77 20.16 -3.11 1.10
N HIS A 78 19.56 -4.25 1.45
CA HIS A 78 19.02 -4.51 2.78
C HIS A 78 20.12 -4.74 3.83
N THR A 79 21.36 -4.28 3.56
CA THR A 79 22.53 -4.40 4.44
C THR A 79 22.47 -3.46 5.64
N GLY A 80 21.26 -3.12 6.10
CA GLY A 80 21.03 -2.38 7.33
C GLY A 80 21.43 -3.23 8.53
N ASN A 81 22.73 -3.35 8.79
CA ASN A 81 23.23 -3.62 10.12
C ASN A 81 22.93 -2.37 10.97
N THR A 82 21.69 -2.22 11.43
CA THR A 82 21.35 -1.31 12.52
C THR A 82 21.87 -1.89 13.83
N GLY A 83 23.17 -2.21 13.87
CA GLY A 83 23.91 -2.25 15.10
C GLY A 83 23.91 -0.82 15.62
N PHE A 84 23.00 -0.51 16.53
CA PHE A 84 23.17 0.63 17.43
C PHE A 84 24.54 0.45 18.09
N VAL A 85 25.54 1.19 17.63
CA VAL A 85 26.81 1.32 18.34
C VAL A 85 26.48 2.15 19.56
N SER A 86 26.36 1.49 20.71
CA SER A 86 26.37 2.16 22.01
C SER A 86 27.66 2.96 22.11
N LEU A 87 27.54 4.28 22.29
CA LEU A 87 28.66 5.18 22.57
C LEU A 87 29.17 4.99 24.01
#